data_AF-A0A553PEA4-F1
#
_entry.id   AF-A0A553PEA4-F1
#
_cell.length_a   1.000
_cell.length_b   1.000
_cell.length_c   1.000
_cell.angle_alpha   90.00
_cell.angle_beta   90.00
_cell.angle_gamma   90.00
#
_symmetry.space_group_name_H-M   'P 1'
#
loop_
_entity.id
_entity.type
_entity.pdbx_description
1 polymer ?
#
loop_
_entity_poly.entity_id
_entity_poly.type
_entity_poly.pdbx_seq_one_letter_code
_entity_poly.pdbx_strand_id
1 'polypeptide(L)'
;WYNKTDYPIFKQYQRYRRLHPQQPFYIVHPRTEWQLWQRIQANMAETIQKNPPSSGLLGTVLMMSFCEVVHVYEFLPSRRKTELCHYYQRFSDAACTLGAYHPLLYEKNLVKRMNQGSDQEIYTHGRVTLPGFMTLNCTS
;
A
#
# COMPACT_ATOMS: atom_id res chain seq x y z
N TRP A 1 13.99 11.65 12.75
CA TRP A 1 12.62 11.11 12.79
C TRP A 1 12.07 11.05 14.20
N TYR A 2 12.66 10.29 15.14
CA TYR A 2 12.13 10.20 16.53
C TYR A 2 11.85 11.56 17.20
N ASN A 3 12.75 12.53 17.05
CA ASN A 3 12.61 13.87 17.64
C ASN A 3 11.57 14.78 16.93
N LYS A 4 11.10 14.40 15.74
CA LYS A 4 10.16 15.19 14.92
C LYS A 4 9.34 14.25 14.04
N THR A 5 8.30 13.68 14.63
CA THR A 5 7.30 12.83 13.96
C THR A 5 6.19 13.69 13.38
N ASP A 6 5.60 13.25 12.26
CA ASP A 6 4.46 13.96 11.65
C ASP A 6 3.23 13.96 12.56
N TYR A 7 3.03 12.88 13.33
CA TYR A 7 2.04 12.78 14.40
C TYR A 7 2.69 12.28 15.69
N PRO A 8 2.25 12.73 16.87
CA PRO A 8 2.83 12.32 18.15
C PRO A 8 2.40 10.90 18.54
N ILE A 9 2.96 9.87 17.89
CA ILE A 9 2.50 8.48 18.01
C ILE A 9 2.97 7.76 19.29
N PHE A 10 4.11 8.15 19.88
CA PHE A 10 4.77 7.32 20.90
C PHE A 10 3.99 7.21 22.21
N LYS A 11 3.33 8.29 22.65
CA LYS A 11 2.56 8.29 23.90
C LYS A 11 1.37 7.31 23.81
N GLN A 12 0.65 7.33 22.69
CA GLN A 12 -0.49 6.47 22.42
C GLN A 12 -0.04 5.02 22.22
N TYR A 13 1.04 4.80 21.47
CA TYR A 13 1.65 3.49 21.29
C TYR A 13 2.04 2.84 22.63
N GLN A 14 2.75 3.58 23.50
CA GLN A 14 3.14 3.10 24.83
C GLN A 14 1.93 2.79 25.71
N ARG A 15 0.90 3.67 25.70
CA ARG A 15 -0.35 3.43 26.43
C ARG A 15 -1.00 2.12 25.98
N TYR A 16 -1.11 1.89 24.67
CA TYR A 16 -1.72 0.69 24.13
C TYR A 16 -0.91 -0.57 24.48
N ARG A 17 0.42 -0.54 24.34
CA ARG A 17 1.30 -1.68 24.69
C ARG A 17 1.20 -2.08 26.17
N ARG A 18 1.01 -1.12 27.08
CA ARG A 18 0.80 -1.42 28.52
C ARG A 18 -0.52 -2.13 28.78
N LEU A 19 -1.58 -1.78 28.03
CA LEU A 19 -2.90 -2.39 28.16
C LEU A 19 -2.98 -3.77 27.48
N HIS A 20 -2.19 -3.98 26.43
CA HIS A 20 -2.23 -5.19 25.60
C HIS A 20 -0.83 -5.82 25.44
N PRO A 21 -0.13 -6.20 26.53
CA PRO A 21 1.27 -6.58 26.48
C PRO A 21 1.55 -7.80 25.59
N GLN A 22 0.62 -8.75 25.51
CA GLN A 22 0.76 -9.97 24.72
C GLN A 22 0.44 -9.79 23.23
N GLN A 23 -0.19 -8.69 22.82
CA GLN A 23 -0.51 -8.44 21.41
C GLN A 23 0.72 -7.92 20.67
N PRO A 24 1.21 -8.60 19.62
CA PRO A 24 2.27 -8.06 18.78
C PRO A 24 1.83 -6.74 18.15
N PHE A 25 2.64 -5.70 18.32
CA PHE A 25 2.38 -4.38 17.74
C PHE A 25 3.73 -3.72 17.48
N TYR A 26 3.93 -3.29 16.24
CA TYR A 26 5.22 -2.87 15.71
C TYR A 26 5.16 -1.45 15.16
N ILE A 27 6.32 -0.79 15.09
CA ILE A 27 6.51 0.49 14.43
C ILE A 27 7.35 0.22 13.18
N VAL A 28 6.81 0.56 12.01
CA VAL A 28 7.55 0.47 10.74
C VAL A 28 8.71 1.46 10.76
N HIS A 29 9.88 1.03 10.30
CA HIS A 29 11.04 1.91 10.24
C HIS A 29 10.78 3.05 9.24
N PRO A 30 11.04 4.33 9.60
CA PRO A 30 10.65 5.48 8.78
C PRO A 30 11.33 5.54 7.40
N ARG A 31 12.44 4.80 7.20
CA ARG A 31 13.08 4.70 5.88
C ARG A 31 12.29 3.85 4.88
N THR A 32 11.49 2.90 5.35
CA THR A 32 10.76 1.95 4.48
C THR A 32 9.84 2.68 3.51
N GLU A 33 9.13 3.70 3.98
CA GLU A 33 8.24 4.53 3.15
C GLU A 33 9.00 5.20 2.00
N TRP A 34 10.15 5.82 2.29
CA TRP A 34 10.95 6.52 1.28
C TRP A 34 11.71 5.60 0.36
N GLN A 35 12.14 4.43 0.83
CA GLN A 35 12.72 3.39 -0.02
C GLN A 35 11.68 2.89 -1.02
N LEU A 36 10.44 2.66 -0.57
CA LEU A 36 9.35 2.26 -1.45
C LEU A 36 8.99 3.38 -2.43
N TRP A 37 8.92 4.64 -1.96
CA TRP A 37 8.72 5.80 -2.83
C TRP A 37 9.75 5.87 -3.97
N GLN A 38 11.04 5.66 -3.66
CA GLN A 38 12.10 5.63 -4.66
C GLN A 38 11.87 4.53 -5.70
N ARG A 39 11.35 3.36 -5.32
CA ARG A 39 11.01 2.29 -6.27
C ARG A 39 9.85 2.68 -7.18
N ILE A 40 8.83 3.39 -6.67
CA ILE A 40 7.75 3.91 -7.50
C ILE A 40 8.32 4.93 -8.49
N GLN A 41 9.04 5.95 -7.99
CA GLN A 41 9.62 7.00 -8.83
C GLN A 41 10.54 6.44 -9.92
N ALA A 42 11.37 5.45 -9.61
CA ALA A 42 12.27 4.82 -10.57
C ALA A 42 11.54 4.07 -11.72
N ASN A 43 10.23 3.83 -11.57
CA ASN A 43 9.40 3.18 -12.59
C ASN A 43 8.47 4.16 -13.33
N MET A 44 8.58 5.47 -13.08
CA MET A 44 7.75 6.50 -13.71
C MET A 44 8.60 7.42 -14.59
N ALA A 45 8.04 7.82 -15.73
CA ALA A 45 8.68 8.77 -16.65
C ALA A 45 8.66 10.22 -16.12
N GLU A 46 7.70 10.53 -15.25
CA GLU A 46 7.51 11.86 -14.66
C GLU A 46 7.82 11.88 -13.16
N THR A 47 7.98 13.08 -12.61
CA THR A 47 8.18 13.25 -11.16
C THR A 47 6.86 13.04 -10.43
N ILE A 48 6.84 12.12 -9.46
CA ILE A 48 5.64 11.83 -8.66
C ILE A 48 5.55 12.74 -7.43
N GLN A 49 4.39 12.77 -6.76
CA GLN A 49 4.19 13.53 -5.53
C GLN A 49 5.24 13.13 -4.48
N LYS A 50 5.93 14.10 -3.86
CA LYS A 50 6.94 13.88 -2.82
C LYS A 50 6.31 13.63 -1.43
N ASN A 51 5.34 12.74 -1.39
CA ASN A 51 4.66 12.26 -0.18
C ASN A 51 4.86 10.75 -0.07
N PRO A 52 4.81 10.18 1.14
CA PRO A 52 4.98 8.74 1.33
C PRO A 52 3.94 7.94 0.54
N PRO A 53 4.25 6.70 0.14
CA PRO A 53 3.27 5.80 -0.47
C PRO A 53 2.07 5.57 0.45
N SER A 54 0.94 5.18 -0.13
CA SER A 54 -0.26 4.85 0.64
C SER A 54 -0.01 3.64 1.55
N SER A 55 -0.77 3.57 2.65
CA SER A 55 -0.80 2.38 3.52
C SER A 55 -1.15 1.11 2.75
N GLY A 56 -1.94 1.22 1.67
CA GLY A 56 -2.32 0.09 0.82
C GLY A 56 -1.12 -0.54 0.10
N LEU A 57 -0.25 0.27 -0.50
CA LEU A 57 0.95 -0.26 -1.14
C LEU A 57 1.98 -0.74 -0.10
N LEU A 58 2.15 -0.02 1.01
CA LEU A 58 3.04 -0.45 2.09
C LEU A 58 2.63 -1.83 2.63
N GLY A 59 1.34 -2.02 2.89
CA GLY A 59 0.79 -3.31 3.32
C GLY A 59 0.97 -4.41 2.26
N THR A 60 0.76 -4.08 0.99
CA THR A 60 0.98 -5.03 -0.12
C THR A 60 2.43 -5.54 -0.14
N VAL A 61 3.41 -4.64 -0.09
CA VAL A 61 4.85 -4.99 -0.09
C VAL A 61 5.25 -5.74 1.19
N LEU A 62 4.66 -5.37 2.33
CA LEU A 62 4.86 -6.10 3.58
C LEU A 62 4.39 -7.55 3.43
N MET A 63 3.19 -7.77 2.89
CA MET A 63 2.66 -9.12 2.69
C MET A 63 3.46 -9.93 1.67
N MET A 64 4.01 -9.29 0.62
CA MET A 64 4.92 -9.97 -0.32
C MET A 64 6.19 -10.47 0.36
N SER A 65 6.59 -9.88 1.50
CA SER A 65 7.73 -10.37 2.30
C SER A 65 7.40 -11.60 3.15
N PHE A 66 6.12 -11.90 3.37
CA PHE A 66 5.67 -12.96 4.29
C PHE A 66 4.90 -14.09 3.63
N CYS A 67 4.39 -13.89 2.42
CA CYS A 67 3.54 -14.85 1.72
C CYS A 67 4.14 -15.22 0.37
N GLU A 68 3.96 -16.47 -0.06
CA GLU A 68 4.33 -16.92 -1.41
C GLU A 68 3.44 -16.31 -2.49
N VAL A 69 2.18 -16.02 -2.17
CA VAL A 69 1.20 -15.37 -3.06
C VAL A 69 0.42 -14.34 -2.27
N VAL A 70 0.22 -13.16 -2.85
CA VAL A 70 -0.56 -12.07 -2.26
C VAL A 70 -1.70 -11.69 -3.21
N HIS A 71 -2.94 -11.80 -2.72
CA HIS A 71 -4.10 -11.26 -3.40
C HIS A 71 -4.49 -9.91 -2.82
N VAL A 72 -4.59 -8.90 -3.67
CA VAL A 72 -4.97 -7.54 -3.27
C VAL A 72 -6.30 -7.19 -3.92
N TYR A 73 -7.28 -6.77 -3.11
CA TYR A 73 -8.65 -6.52 -3.55
C TYR A 73 -8.98 -5.02 -3.54
N GLU A 74 -9.63 -4.56 -4.61
CA GLU A 74 -10.10 -3.19 -4.83
C GLU A 74 -9.01 -2.11 -4.71
N PHE A 75 -7.72 -2.50 -4.67
CA PHE A 75 -6.61 -1.56 -4.88
C PHE A 75 -6.59 -1.11 -6.35
N LEU A 76 -6.67 -2.07 -7.27
CA LEU A 76 -7.12 -1.81 -8.63
C LEU A 76 -8.65 -1.97 -8.64
N PRO A 77 -9.39 -0.91 -9.02
CA PRO A 77 -10.83 -0.92 -8.89
C PRO A 77 -11.46 -1.89 -9.89
N SER A 78 -12.47 -2.62 -9.44
CA SER A 78 -13.31 -3.45 -10.31
C SER A 78 -14.31 -2.60 -11.10
N ARG A 79 -15.23 -3.26 -11.82
CA ARG A 79 -16.43 -2.64 -12.41
C ARG A 79 -17.32 -1.94 -11.38
N ARG A 80 -17.12 -2.16 -10.08
CA ARG A 80 -17.80 -1.48 -8.97
C ARG A 80 -17.15 -0.15 -8.58
N LYS A 81 -16.18 0.34 -9.35
CA LYS A 81 -15.55 1.65 -9.12
C LYS A 81 -16.60 2.71 -8.81
N THR A 82 -16.38 3.43 -7.72
CA THR A 82 -17.26 4.50 -7.22
C THR A 82 -16.41 5.61 -6.61
N GLU A 83 -17.01 6.77 -6.39
CA GLU A 83 -16.40 7.86 -5.63
C GLU A 83 -16.56 7.69 -4.12
N LEU A 84 -17.34 6.71 -3.66
CA LEU A 84 -17.42 6.37 -2.24
C LEU A 84 -16.03 5.99 -1.71
N CYS A 85 -15.49 6.80 -0.81
CA CYS A 85 -14.08 6.70 -0.40
C CYS A 85 -13.79 5.41 0.39
N HIS A 86 -14.71 5.02 1.28
CA HIS A 86 -14.59 3.84 2.10
C HIS A 86 -15.91 3.09 2.19
N TYR A 87 -15.86 1.75 2.17
CA TYR A 87 -17.04 0.88 2.24
C TYR A 87 -17.86 1.04 3.54
N TYR A 88 -17.23 1.54 4.61
CA TYR A 88 -17.84 1.72 5.93
C TYR A 88 -18.25 3.18 6.21
N GLN A 89 -18.08 4.09 5.24
CA GLN A 89 -18.45 5.50 5.37
C GLN A 89 -19.42 5.90 4.25
N ARG A 90 -19.99 7.10 4.36
CA ARG A 90 -20.85 7.71 3.33
C ARG A 90 -20.19 8.91 2.62
N PHE A 91 -18.90 9.12 2.87
CA PHE A 91 -18.11 10.20 2.28
C PHE A 91 -17.65 9.81 0.87
N SER A 92 -17.83 10.72 -0.08
CA SER A 92 -17.43 10.53 -1.48
C SER A 92 -16.32 11.49 -1.86
N ASP A 93 -15.24 10.95 -2.40
CA ASP A 93 -14.11 11.69 -2.93
C ASP A 93 -13.33 10.80 -3.92
N ALA A 94 -13.28 11.24 -5.18
CA ALA A 94 -12.53 10.54 -6.22
C ALA A 94 -11.02 10.45 -5.90
N ALA A 95 -10.48 11.36 -5.09
CA ALA A 95 -9.09 11.33 -4.63
C ALA A 95 -8.73 10.07 -3.84
N CYS A 96 -9.69 9.45 -3.15
CA CYS A 96 -9.45 8.18 -2.45
C CYS A 96 -9.15 7.02 -3.43
N THR A 97 -9.65 7.12 -4.66
CA THR A 97 -9.41 6.11 -5.71
C THR A 97 -8.26 6.50 -6.63
N LEU A 98 -8.09 7.80 -6.94
CA LEU A 98 -7.14 8.27 -7.95
C LEU A 98 -5.84 8.84 -7.35
N GLY A 99 -5.85 9.19 -6.08
CA GLY A 99 -4.74 9.85 -5.39
C GLY A 99 -4.92 11.36 -5.30
N ALA A 100 -4.38 11.92 -4.21
CA ALA A 100 -4.21 13.36 -3.99
C ALA A 100 -2.93 13.60 -3.20
N TYR A 101 -2.94 13.25 -1.91
CA TYR A 101 -1.74 13.34 -1.07
C TYR A 101 -0.71 12.28 -1.48
N HIS A 102 -1.09 11.01 -1.51
CA HIS A 102 -0.21 9.91 -1.91
C HIS A 102 -0.06 9.84 -3.44
N PRO A 103 1.06 9.31 -3.97
CA PRO A 103 1.25 9.01 -5.39
C PRO A 103 0.44 7.79 -5.87
N LEU A 104 -0.81 7.67 -5.41
CA LEU A 104 -1.64 6.45 -5.48
C LEU A 104 -1.87 5.97 -6.92
N LEU A 105 -2.02 6.89 -7.88
CA LEU A 105 -2.13 6.53 -9.29
C LEU A 105 -0.90 5.72 -9.77
N TYR A 106 0.29 6.17 -9.39
CA TYR A 106 1.55 5.52 -9.76
C TYR A 106 1.76 4.21 -9.02
N GLU A 107 1.30 4.13 -7.76
CA GLU A 107 1.26 2.87 -7.01
C GLU A 107 0.40 1.83 -7.73
N LYS A 108 -0.79 2.23 -8.22
CA LYS A 108 -1.68 1.37 -9.00
C LYS A 108 -1.04 0.92 -10.30
N ASN A 109 -0.34 1.80 -11.01
CA ASN A 109 0.39 1.43 -12.22
C ASN A 109 1.46 0.38 -11.94
N LEU A 110 2.22 0.53 -10.85
CA LEU A 110 3.23 -0.45 -10.45
C LEU A 110 2.60 -1.80 -10.07
N VAL A 111 1.53 -1.79 -9.26
CA VAL A 111 0.80 -3.01 -8.88
C VAL A 111 0.20 -3.70 -10.11
N LYS A 112 -0.37 -2.95 -11.04
CA LYS A 112 -0.88 -3.49 -12.31
C LYS A 112 0.21 -4.14 -13.14
N ARG A 113 1.40 -3.53 -13.21
CA ARG A 113 2.55 -4.08 -13.94
C ARG A 113 3.08 -5.37 -13.32
N MET A 114 3.04 -5.51 -12.00
CA MET A 114 3.50 -6.71 -11.28
C MET A 114 2.45 -7.83 -11.22
N ASN A 115 1.21 -7.56 -11.62
CA ASN A 115 0.11 -8.51 -11.56
C ASN A 115 0.37 -9.75 -12.43
N GLN A 116 0.18 -10.94 -11.84
CA GLN A 116 0.19 -12.23 -12.54
C GLN A 116 -1.22 -12.73 -12.88
N GLY A 117 -2.28 -12.10 -12.36
CA GLY A 117 -3.67 -12.41 -12.69
C GLY A 117 -4.15 -11.78 -14.00
N SER A 118 -5.38 -12.09 -14.42
CA SER A 118 -5.95 -11.55 -15.67
C SER A 118 -6.70 -10.22 -15.49
N ASP A 119 -6.87 -9.49 -16.58
CA ASP A 119 -7.68 -8.27 -16.61
C ASP A 119 -9.16 -8.53 -16.26
N GLN A 120 -9.66 -9.72 -16.61
CA GLN A 120 -11.02 -10.14 -16.27
C GLN A 120 -11.20 -10.26 -14.74
N GLU A 121 -10.18 -10.73 -14.03
CA GLU A 121 -10.22 -10.85 -12.57
C GLU A 121 -10.21 -9.49 -11.89
N ILE A 122 -9.43 -8.53 -12.43
CA ILE A 122 -9.48 -7.13 -11.98
C ILE A 122 -10.87 -6.56 -12.26
N TYR A 123 -11.37 -6.68 -13.48
CA TYR A 123 -12.67 -6.12 -13.86
C TYR A 123 -13.83 -6.69 -13.02
N THR A 124 -13.83 -8.00 -12.77
CA THR A 124 -14.96 -8.67 -12.10
C THR A 124 -14.85 -8.60 -10.58
N HIS A 125 -13.65 -8.81 -10.04
CA HIS A 125 -13.42 -9.00 -8.60
C HIS A 125 -12.57 -7.90 -7.96
N GLY A 126 -11.94 -7.03 -8.75
CA GLY A 126 -10.98 -6.06 -8.25
C GLY A 126 -9.73 -6.75 -7.69
N ARG A 127 -9.45 -7.97 -8.14
CA ARG A 127 -8.38 -8.81 -7.58
C ARG A 127 -7.12 -8.71 -8.43
N VAL A 128 -6.01 -8.42 -7.76
CA VAL A 128 -4.64 -8.54 -8.29
C VAL A 128 -3.97 -9.73 -7.60
N THR A 129 -3.13 -10.46 -8.33
CA THR A 129 -2.29 -11.54 -7.79
C THR A 129 -0.82 -11.16 -7.95
N LEU A 130 -0.10 -11.08 -6.85
CA LEU A 130 1.33 -10.76 -6.80
C LEU A 130 2.12 -11.92 -6.21
N PRO A 131 3.32 -12.22 -6.75
CA PRO A 131 4.21 -13.22 -6.16
C PRO A 131 4.85 -12.67 -4.87
N GLY A 132 5.08 -13.56 -3.92
CA GLY A 132 5.95 -13.31 -2.78
C GLY A 132 7.39 -13.09 -3.19
N PHE A 133 8.15 -12.29 -2.43
CA PHE A 133 9.57 -12.09 -2.72
C PHE A 133 10.37 -13.40 -2.63
N MET A 134 9.95 -14.33 -1.77
CA MET A 134 10.60 -15.64 -1.63
C MET A 134 10.47 -16.54 -2.87
N THR A 135 9.53 -16.25 -3.77
CA THR A 135 9.30 -17.04 -4.99
C THR A 135 9.96 -16.41 -6.22
N LEU A 136 10.64 -15.27 -6.08
CA LEU A 136 11.31 -14.61 -7.20
C LEU A 136 12.67 -15.25 -7.46
N ASN A 137 12.95 -15.56 -8.73
CA ASN A 137 14.29 -15.98 -9.14
C ASN A 137 15.07 -14.78 -9.70
N CYS A 138 16.11 -14.39 -8.98
CA CYS A 138 16.97 -13.25 -9.31
C CYS A 138 18.38 -13.67 -9.75
N THR A 139 18.61 -14.94 -10.08
CA THR A 139 19.90 -15.39 -10.63
C THR A 139 20.13 -14.73 -11.98
N SER A 140 20.83 -13.61 -11.95
CA SER A 140 21.33 -12.85 -13.09
C SER A 140 22.83 -13.09 -13.20
#